data_AF-A0A5C4SEC9-F1
#
_entry.id   AF-A0A5C4SEC9-F1
#
_cell.length_a   1.000
_cell.length_b   1.000
_cell.length_c   1.000
_cell.angle_alpha   90.00
_cell.angle_beta   90.00
_cell.angle_gamma   90.00
#
_symmetry.space_group_name_H-M   'P 1'
#
loop_
_entity.id
_entity.type
_entity.pdbx_description
1 polymer ?
#
loop_
_entity_poly.entity_id
_entity_poly.type
_entity_poly.pdbx_seq_one_letter_code
_entity_poly.pdbx_strand_id
1 'polypeptide(L)' 'MTATQFIAVDAAALESLQAELREIKRILQASHVTPPAKWITVKAYAEKVGRSEATVRRWVRQGQLERNRKLVRNPDV' A
#
# COMPACT_ATOMS: atom_id res chain seq x y z
N MET A 1 29.07 28.91 3.71
CA MET A 1 29.58 28.94 2.31
C MET A 1 29.59 27.51 1.81
N THR A 2 28.63 27.12 0.97
CA THR A 2 28.61 25.78 0.33
C THR A 2 29.60 25.78 -0.83
N ALA A 3 30.66 24.98 -0.71
CA ALA A 3 31.63 24.79 -1.79
C ALA A 3 30.99 23.95 -2.90
N THR A 4 30.81 24.54 -4.08
CA THR A 4 30.38 23.81 -5.28
C THR A 4 31.52 22.92 -5.74
N GLN A 5 31.37 21.61 -5.56
CA GLN A 5 32.33 20.62 -6.03
C GLN A 5 31.97 20.22 -7.47
N PHE A 6 32.88 20.44 -8.41
CA PHE A 6 32.72 20.04 -9.80
C PHE A 6 33.33 18.64 -10.00
N ILE A 7 32.47 17.68 -10.36
CA ILE A 7 32.86 16.32 -10.71
C ILE A 7 32.67 16.17 -12.22
N ALA A 8 33.69 15.69 -12.93
CA ALA A 8 33.54 15.33 -14.33
C ALA A 8 32.66 14.08 -14.43
N VAL A 9 31.48 14.23 -15.03
CA VAL A 9 30.52 13.15 -15.24
C VAL A 9 30.24 13.05 -16.73
N ASP A 10 30.19 11.83 -17.25
CA ASP A 10 29.73 11.58 -18.61
C ASP A 10 28.26 12.02 -18.74
N ALA A 11 28.02 12.99 -19.62
CA ALA A 11 26.69 13.55 -19.86
C ALA A 11 25.69 12.49 -20.32
N ALA A 12 26.12 11.55 -21.17
CA ALA A 12 25.24 10.52 -21.71
C ALA A 12 24.80 9.53 -20.61
N ALA A 13 25.74 9.13 -19.74
CA ALA A 13 25.45 8.26 -18.61
C ALA A 13 24.48 8.93 -17.61
N LEU A 14 24.66 10.23 -17.34
CA LEU A 14 23.78 10.98 -16.45
C LEU A 14 22.37 11.12 -17.03
N GLU A 15 22.25 11.40 -18.33
CA GLU A 15 20.96 11.50 -19.02
C GLU A 15 20.19 10.17 -18.97
N SER A 16 20.88 9.04 -19.18
CA SER A 16 20.29 7.70 -19.07
C SER A 16 19.72 7.45 -17.66
N LEU A 17 20.49 7.74 -16.62
CA LEU A 17 20.05 7.58 -15.23
C LEU A 17 18.85 8.49 -14.89
N GLN A 18 18.86 9.72 -15.39
CA GLN A 18 17.74 10.64 -15.20
C GLN A 18 16.47 10.19 -15.95
N ALA A 19 16.61 9.51 -17.09
CA ALA A 19 15.48 8.92 -17.81
C ALA A 19 14.86 7.76 -17.03
N GLU A 20 15.69 6.84 -16.53
CA GLU A 20 15.22 5.72 -15.69
C GLU A 20 14.54 6.20 -14.41
N LEU A 21 15.13 7.17 -13.72
CA LEU A 21 14.52 7.75 -12.52
C LEU A 21 13.18 8.42 -12.79
N ARG A 22 13.04 9.08 -13.95
CA ARG A 22 11.75 9.67 -14.35
C ARG A 22 10.72 8.59 -14.61
N GLU A 23 11.10 7.49 -15.24
CA GLU A 23 10.20 6.37 -15.51
C GLU A 23 9.75 5.68 -14.22
N ILE A 24 10.67 5.39 -13.30
CA ILE A 24 10.34 4.83 -11.99
C ILE A 24 9.40 5.76 -11.23
N LYS A 25 9.67 7.08 -11.21
CA LYS A 25 8.78 8.06 -10.57
C LYS A 25 7.40 8.08 -11.22
N ARG A 26 7.33 7.99 -12.55
CA ARG A 26 6.06 7.92 -13.29
C ARG A 26 5.26 6.68 -12.90
N ILE A 27 5.90 5.52 -12.84
CA ILE A 27 5.27 4.26 -12.40
C ILE A 27 4.76 4.41 -10.98
N LEU A 28 5.57 4.92 -10.05
CA LEU A 28 5.19 5.11 -8.65
C LEU A 28 4.05 6.11 -8.46
N GLN A 29 4.01 7.19 -9.24
CA GLN A 29 2.92 8.16 -9.22
C GLN A 29 1.64 7.62 -9.85
N ALA A 30 1.76 6.84 -10.92
CA ALA A 30 0.64 6.18 -11.59
C ALA A 30 0.06 5.06 -10.72
N SER A 31 0.90 4.36 -9.95
CA SER A 31 0.44 3.46 -8.89
C SER A 31 -0.07 4.30 -7.72
N HIS A 32 -1.30 4.78 -7.84
CA HIS A 32 -2.03 5.30 -6.68
C HIS A 32 -2.21 4.13 -5.70
N VAL A 33 -1.26 3.96 -4.77
CA VAL A 33 -1.38 3.00 -3.67
C VAL A 33 -2.44 3.57 -2.74
N THR A 34 -3.71 3.30 -3.03
CA THR A 34 -4.80 3.63 -2.11
C THR A 34 -4.54 2.84 -0.84
N PRO A 35 -4.33 3.51 0.31
CA PRO A 35 -4.08 2.80 1.55
C PRO A 35 -5.27 1.87 1.85
N PRO A 36 -5.02 0.67 2.37
CA PRO A 36 -6.09 -0.27 2.68
C PRO A 36 -7.10 0.38 3.63
N ALA A 37 -8.39 0.25 3.32
CA ALA A 37 -9.45 0.85 4.13
C ALA A 37 -9.41 0.26 5.56
N LYS A 38 -9.49 1.11 6.59
CA LYS A 38 -9.47 0.69 8.00
C LYS A 38 -10.60 -0.29 8.36
N TRP A 39 -11.76 -0.13 7.74
CA TRP A 39 -12.95 -0.92 7.99
C TRP A 39 -13.40 -1.59 6.69
N ILE A 40 -13.54 -2.91 6.70
CA ILE A 40 -13.94 -3.71 5.54
C ILE A 40 -15.17 -4.56 5.86
N THR A 41 -15.83 -5.07 4.82
CA THR A 41 -16.97 -5.97 5.01
C THR A 41 -16.50 -7.32 5.54
N VAL A 42 -17.41 -8.07 6.17
CA VAL A 42 -17.16 -9.45 6.61
C VAL A 42 -16.71 -10.34 5.45
N LYS A 43 -17.28 -10.13 4.25
CA LYS A 43 -16.90 -10.85 3.03
C LYS A 43 -15.44 -10.60 2.65
N ALA A 44 -15.07 -9.32 2.54
CA ALA A 44 -13.70 -8.94 2.21
C ALA A 44 -12.68 -9.43 3.25
N TYR A 45 -13.06 -9.40 4.54
CA TYR A 45 -12.23 -9.96 5.60
C TYR A 45 -12.04 -11.47 5.42
N ALA A 46 -13.13 -12.20 5.16
CA ALA A 46 -13.13 -13.65 4.97
C ALA A 46 -12.22 -14.08 3.81
N GLU A 47 -12.30 -13.38 2.68
CA GLU A 47 -11.43 -13.58 1.52
C GLU A 47 -9.95 -13.36 1.87
N LYS A 48 -9.62 -12.29 2.61
CA LYS A 48 -8.24 -12.00 3.04
C LYS A 48 -7.65 -13.05 3.97
N VAL A 49 -8.44 -13.57 4.92
CA VAL A 49 -7.96 -14.55 5.91
C VAL A 49 -8.14 -16.01 5.46
N GLY A 50 -8.69 -16.26 4.26
CA GLY A 50 -8.94 -17.60 3.73
C GLY A 50 -9.95 -18.41 4.56
N ARG A 51 -11.01 -17.76 5.07
CA ARG A 51 -12.06 -18.41 5.89
C ARG A 51 -13.45 -18.15 5.32
N SER A 52 -14.45 -18.88 5.80
CA SER A 52 -15.85 -18.64 5.43
C SER A 52 -16.40 -17.39 6.13
N GLU A 53 -17.36 -16.70 5.49
CA GLU A 53 -18.06 -15.58 6.14
C GLU A 53 -18.77 -16.01 7.44
N ALA A 54 -19.26 -17.26 7.51
CA ALA A 54 -19.92 -17.79 8.71
C ALA A 54 -18.95 -17.87 9.90
N THR A 55 -17.70 -18.29 9.64
CA THR A 55 -16.62 -18.30 10.62
C THR A 55 -16.33 -16.88 11.12
N VAL A 56 -16.18 -15.91 10.20
CA VAL A 56 -15.91 -14.52 10.56
C VAL A 56 -17.09 -13.91 11.34
N ARG A 57 -18.35 -14.19 10.95
CA ARG A 57 -19.54 -13.79 11.73
C ARG A 57 -19.54 -14.39 13.13
N ARG A 58 -19.09 -15.65 13.30
CA ARG A 58 -18.93 -16.27 14.61
C ARG A 58 -17.88 -15.53 15.45
N TRP A 59 -16.72 -15.19 14.88
CA TRP A 59 -15.69 -14.41 15.57
C TRP A 59 -16.19 -13.04 16.02
N VAL A 60 -16.97 -12.36 15.17
CA VAL A 60 -17.64 -11.11 15.55
C VAL A 60 -18.58 -11.31 16.74
N ARG A 61 -19.40 -12.37 16.76
CA ARG A 61 -20.29 -12.67 17.90
C ARG A 61 -19.51 -13.01 19.17
N GLN A 62 -18.34 -13.62 19.03
CA GLN A 62 -17.44 -13.97 20.14
C GLN A 62 -16.61 -12.77 20.63
N GLY A 63 -16.75 -11.60 20.01
CA GLY A 63 -15.99 -10.39 20.38
C GLY A 63 -14.52 -10.42 19.97
N GLN A 64 -14.12 -11.35 19.10
CA GLN A 64 -12.72 -11.50 18.67
C GLN A 64 -12.29 -10.48 17.61
N LEU A 65 -13.25 -9.79 16.97
CA LEU A 65 -12.99 -8.80 15.94
C LEU A 65 -13.60 -7.45 16.32
N GLU A 66 -12.79 -6.40 16.20
CA GLU A 66 -13.27 -5.03 16.30
C GLU A 66 -14.31 -4.75 15.21
N ARG A 67 -15.42 -4.12 15.61
CA ARG A 67 -16.58 -3.90 14.74
C ARG A 67 -16.95 -2.42 14.70
N ASN A 68 -17.28 -1.94 13.50
CA ASN A 68 -17.88 -0.63 13.27
C ASN A 68 -19.14 -0.81 12.40
N ARG A 69 -20.32 -0.69 13.00
CA ARG A 69 -21.62 -0.92 12.33
C ARG A 69 -21.68 -2.31 11.67
N LYS A 70 -21.61 -2.36 10.33
CA LYS A 70 -21.64 -3.58 9.51
C LYS A 70 -20.25 -4.02 9.02
N LEU A 71 -19.20 -3.35 9.47
CA LEU A 71 -17.81 -3.56 9.06
C LEU A 71 -16.98 -4.14 10.19
N VAL A 72 -15.90 -4.81 9.82
CA VAL A 72 -14.87 -5.35 10.71
C VAL A 72 -13.54 -4.67 10.40
N ARG A 73 -12.66 -4.58 11.40
CA ARG A 73 -11.33 -4.00 11.20
C ARG A 73 -10.56 -4.80 10.15
N ASN A 74 -9.92 -4.09 9.23
CA ASN A 74 -9.10 -4.70 8.19
C ASN A 74 -7.83 -5.32 8.81
N PRO A 75 -7.49 -6.59 8.50
CA PRO A 75 -6.27 -7.22 9.00
C PRO A 75 -4.98 -6.59 8.43
N ASP A 76 -5.06 -5.87 7.31
CA ASP A 76 -3.91 -5.23 6.67
C ASP A 76 -3.59 -3.83 7.24
N VAL A 77 -4.27 -3.40 8.31
CA VAL A 77 -4.18 -2.05 8.91
C VAL A 77 -3.71 -2.07 10.36
#